data_AF-A0A9P4MZI8-F1
#
_entry.id   AF-A0A9P4MZI8-F1
#
_cell.length_a   1.000
_cell.length_b   1.000
_cell.length_c   1.000
_cell.angle_alpha   90.00
_cell.angle_beta   90.00
_cell.angle_gamma   90.00
#
_symmetry.space_group_name_H-M   'P 1'
#
loop_
_entity.id
_entity.type
_entity.pdbx_description
1 polymer ?
#
loop_
_entity_poly.entity_id
_entity_poly.type
_entity_poly.pdbx_seq_one_letter_code
_entity_poly.pdbx_strand_id
1 'polypeptide(L)'
;MPSKHIEPPGEEPCRRCKENTFIIVVRSEPLCRDCFIRYVHTKVIKRMESFRVRNADPNRQRKILLPVSFGVSSIPLLNIMDHHLKTQKSKTGRTGFALTILFVDTLGVEKSPANPNLLIQLEERFPDHHYAKVHLEDVFRTEMDDSLLELMPYAEVSKVLPLSEQLAVLINSLTSATARADVISMLKTRLIVQQAQFLGCEGILWGDSTTRLAEKSLTETAKGRGFSLPWQIADGESPYGITFNYPMKDVLKKELVSYVELVQPPLTSLVHREPTNTQISTGSKNTTIDDLMKHYFESVEANFPSIVSNVVRTIGKLEAPYSSSSDSHCKLCKMPVVGGQFGIHGWGGDQEDGLAAPVGNVGQGLCYGCSRSMPQVGR
;
A
#
# COMPACT_ATOMS: atom_id res chain seq x y z
N MET A 1 -23.15 -22.12 -2.32
CA MET A 1 -23.19 -23.17 -1.28
C MET A 1 -23.30 -22.48 0.06
N PRO A 2 -24.27 -22.83 0.92
CA PRO A 2 -24.49 -22.11 2.17
C PRO A 2 -23.32 -22.37 3.13
N SER A 3 -22.81 -21.28 3.69
CA SER A 3 -21.71 -21.23 4.65
C SER A 3 -22.08 -22.06 5.89
N LYS A 4 -21.42 -23.20 6.08
CA LYS A 4 -21.59 -24.01 7.29
C LYS A 4 -21.07 -23.23 8.50
N HIS A 5 -21.95 -23.06 9.48
CA HIS A 5 -21.60 -22.70 10.84
C HIS A 5 -20.48 -23.63 11.34
N ILE A 6 -19.48 -23.03 11.98
CA ILE A 6 -18.36 -23.72 12.61
C ILE A 6 -18.93 -24.44 13.84
N GLU A 7 -19.06 -25.76 13.75
CA GLU A 7 -19.17 -26.65 14.92
C GLU A 7 -17.96 -26.42 15.85
N PRO A 8 -18.09 -26.60 17.18
CA PRO A 8 -16.97 -26.43 18.11
C PRO A 8 -15.76 -27.26 17.65
N PRO A 9 -14.51 -26.85 17.95
CA PRO A 9 -13.32 -27.55 17.49
C PRO A 9 -13.39 -29.01 17.93
N GLY A 10 -13.75 -29.90 17.00
CA GLY A 10 -13.63 -31.33 17.20
C GLY A 10 -12.16 -31.66 17.44
N GLU A 11 -11.91 -32.77 18.12
CA GLU A 11 -10.56 -33.30 18.39
C GLU A 11 -9.83 -33.76 17.12
N GLU A 12 -10.13 -33.22 15.94
CA GLU A 12 -9.44 -33.61 14.72
C GLU A 12 -7.97 -33.14 14.77
N PRO A 13 -7.03 -33.97 14.33
CA PRO A 13 -5.63 -33.58 14.29
C PRO A 13 -5.36 -32.60 13.13
N CYS A 14 -4.35 -31.75 13.31
CA CYS A 14 -3.81 -30.89 12.27
C CYS A 14 -3.41 -31.72 11.04
N ARG A 15 -3.86 -31.30 9.85
CA ARG A 15 -3.61 -32.04 8.60
C ARG A 15 -2.12 -32.15 8.25
N ARG A 16 -1.29 -31.19 8.69
CA ARG A 16 0.14 -31.13 8.34
C ARG A 16 1.04 -31.93 9.27
N CYS A 17 0.97 -31.66 10.58
CA CYS A 17 1.83 -32.38 11.53
C CYS A 17 1.19 -33.67 12.04
N LYS A 18 -0.14 -33.80 12.00
CA LYS A 18 -0.91 -34.93 12.57
C LYS A 18 -0.73 -35.15 14.08
N GLU A 19 -0.05 -34.24 14.77
CA GLU A 19 0.27 -34.33 16.20
C GLU A 19 -0.61 -33.42 17.06
N ASN A 20 -0.75 -32.16 16.64
CA ASN A 20 -1.48 -31.13 17.40
C ASN A 20 -2.92 -31.01 16.90
N THR A 21 -3.86 -30.66 17.78
CA THR A 21 -5.25 -30.35 17.39
C THR A 21 -5.31 -29.14 16.47
N PHE A 22 -6.19 -29.16 15.47
CA PHE A 22 -6.40 -27.99 14.63
C PHE A 22 -7.09 -26.86 15.41
N ILE A 23 -6.78 -25.62 15.07
CA ILE A 23 -7.41 -24.42 15.65
C ILE A 23 -7.98 -23.47 14.59
N ILE A 24 -7.60 -23.69 13.33
CA ILE A 24 -8.02 -22.85 12.22
C ILE A 24 -8.13 -23.68 10.94
N VAL A 25 -9.12 -23.38 10.10
CA VAL A 25 -9.26 -23.97 8.77
C VAL A 25 -8.87 -22.95 7.72
N VAL A 26 -7.84 -23.26 6.94
CA VAL A 26 -7.35 -22.41 5.84
C VAL A 26 -7.59 -23.12 4.52
N ARG A 27 -8.45 -22.56 3.65
CA ARG A 27 -8.78 -23.14 2.34
C ARG A 27 -9.15 -24.64 2.42
N SER A 28 -9.99 -24.99 3.40
CA SER A 28 -10.41 -26.37 3.70
C SER A 28 -9.31 -27.28 4.28
N GLU A 29 -8.21 -26.71 4.76
CA GLU A 29 -7.14 -27.41 5.46
C GLU A 29 -7.19 -27.09 6.96
N PRO A 30 -7.52 -28.05 7.86
CA PRO A 30 -7.44 -27.84 9.31
C PRO A 30 -5.98 -27.84 9.76
N LEU A 31 -5.54 -26.74 10.38
CA LEU A 31 -4.17 -26.49 10.81
C LEU A 31 -4.11 -26.18 12.31
N CYS A 32 -3.07 -26.70 12.98
CA CYS A 32 -2.67 -26.19 14.30
C CYS A 32 -1.95 -24.84 14.16
N ARG A 33 -1.75 -24.16 15.30
CA ARG A 33 -1.08 -22.87 15.40
C ARG A 33 0.25 -22.80 14.66
N ASP A 34 1.17 -23.71 14.96
CA ASP A 34 2.54 -23.65 14.40
C ASP A 34 2.57 -23.93 12.90
N CYS A 35 1.74 -24.87 12.43
CA CYS A 35 1.60 -25.16 11.01
C CYS A 35 1.01 -23.96 10.25
N PHE A 36 0.08 -23.24 10.86
CA PHE A 36 -0.49 -22.01 10.30
C PHE A 36 0.53 -20.87 10.25
N ILE A 37 1.26 -20.61 11.33
CA ILE A 37 2.32 -19.59 11.36
C ILE A 37 3.37 -19.89 10.29
N ARG A 38 3.83 -21.15 10.20
CA ARG A 38 4.80 -21.59 9.18
C ARG A 38 4.26 -21.45 7.76
N TYR A 39 2.97 -21.71 7.54
CA TYR A 39 2.30 -21.49 6.26
C TYR A 39 2.38 -20.02 5.81
N VAL A 40 2.02 -19.09 6.69
CA VAL A 40 2.07 -17.64 6.39
C VAL A 40 3.52 -17.21 6.13
N HIS A 41 4.46 -17.57 7.01
CA HIS A 41 5.89 -17.27 6.85
C HIS A 41 6.44 -17.77 5.53
N THR A 42 6.14 -19.01 5.16
CA THR A 42 6.64 -19.62 3.92
C THR A 42 6.17 -18.85 2.68
N LYS A 43 4.90 -18.41 2.64
CA LYS A 43 4.38 -17.61 1.53
C LYS A 43 5.12 -16.29 1.39
N VAL A 44 5.30 -15.58 2.50
CA VAL A 44 5.93 -14.26 2.51
C VAL A 44 7.43 -14.35 2.19
N ILE A 45 8.15 -15.28 2.82
CA ILE A 45 9.60 -15.46 2.63
C ILE A 45 9.94 -15.93 1.21
N LYS A 46 9.08 -16.73 0.56
CA LYS A 46 9.27 -17.12 -0.85
C LYS A 46 9.29 -15.91 -1.80
N ARG A 47 8.60 -14.81 -1.46
CA ARG A 47 8.67 -13.57 -2.25
C ARG A 47 9.94 -12.76 -1.97
N MET A 48 10.66 -13.08 -0.90
CA MET A 48 11.90 -12.41 -0.49
C MET A 48 13.17 -13.12 -0.99
N GLU A 49 13.07 -14.04 -1.96
CA GLU A 49 14.20 -14.86 -2.41
C GLU A 49 15.34 -14.05 -3.05
N SER A 50 15.02 -12.95 -3.71
CA SER A 50 16.01 -12.01 -4.28
C SER A 50 16.83 -11.31 -3.19
N PHE A 51 16.33 -11.23 -1.96
CA PHE A 51 16.96 -10.58 -0.80
C PHE A 51 17.69 -11.55 0.14
N ARG A 52 17.96 -12.79 -0.31
CA ARG A 52 18.74 -13.75 0.47
C ARG A 52 20.20 -13.30 0.62
N VAL A 53 20.81 -13.66 1.74
CA VAL A 53 22.23 -13.39 2.08
C VAL A 53 23.20 -13.73 0.95
N ARG A 54 22.97 -14.82 0.22
CA ARG A 54 23.84 -15.25 -0.90
C ARG A 54 23.88 -14.25 -2.06
N ASN A 55 22.82 -13.45 -2.22
CA ASN A 55 22.70 -12.42 -3.26
C ASN A 55 23.19 -11.05 -2.74
N ALA A 56 23.57 -10.96 -1.46
CA ALA A 56 24.03 -9.72 -0.85
C ALA A 56 25.55 -9.61 -0.92
N ASP A 57 26.01 -8.46 -1.42
CA ASP A 57 27.43 -8.10 -1.42
C ASP A 57 27.96 -8.09 0.03
N PRO A 58 29.01 -8.86 0.36
CA PRO A 58 29.62 -8.85 1.69
C PRO A 58 30.09 -7.46 2.15
N ASN A 59 30.44 -6.58 1.23
CA ASN A 59 30.98 -5.25 1.52
C ASN A 59 29.90 -4.16 1.59
N ARG A 60 28.66 -4.46 1.18
CA ARG A 60 27.56 -3.49 1.15
C ARG A 60 26.28 -4.09 1.70
N GLN A 61 25.78 -3.53 2.80
CA GLN A 61 24.48 -3.90 3.34
C GLN A 61 23.36 -3.18 2.58
N ARG A 62 22.51 -3.95 1.90
CA ARG A 62 21.31 -3.43 1.22
C ARG A 62 20.35 -2.85 2.26
N LYS A 63 19.80 -1.66 2.03
CA LYS A 63 18.78 -1.05 2.89
C LYS A 63 17.43 -1.13 2.21
N ILE A 64 16.41 -1.58 2.94
CA ILE A 64 15.05 -1.70 2.42
C ILE A 64 14.09 -1.01 3.39
N LEU A 65 13.22 -0.16 2.85
CA LEU A 65 12.25 0.59 3.64
C LEU A 65 10.94 -0.20 3.80
N LEU A 66 10.40 -0.25 5.00
CA LEU A 66 9.10 -0.85 5.30
C LEU A 66 8.20 0.24 5.93
N PRO A 67 7.23 0.78 5.19
CA PRO A 67 6.27 1.73 5.74
C PRO A 67 5.27 1.00 6.63
N VAL A 68 5.11 1.48 7.87
CA VAL A 68 4.14 0.94 8.83
C VAL A 68 2.94 1.85 8.95
N SER A 69 1.75 1.29 8.75
CA SER A 69 0.47 2.00 8.96
C SER A 69 -0.24 1.57 10.25
N PHE A 70 0.40 0.71 11.04
CA PHE A 70 -0.20 -0.01 12.18
C PHE A 70 -1.44 -0.85 11.82
N GLY A 71 -1.72 -1.08 10.54
CA GLY A 71 -2.80 -1.96 10.12
C GLY A 71 -2.46 -3.44 10.25
N VAL A 72 -3.48 -4.29 10.08
CA VAL A 72 -3.40 -5.76 10.13
C VAL A 72 -2.49 -6.39 9.07
N SER A 73 -1.87 -5.60 8.18
CA SER A 73 -0.95 -6.13 7.16
C SER A 73 0.50 -5.65 7.33
N SER A 74 0.73 -4.40 7.74
CA SER A 74 2.10 -3.89 7.95
C SER A 74 2.77 -4.48 9.18
N ILE A 75 2.02 -4.68 10.28
CA ILE A 75 2.57 -5.20 11.54
C ILE A 75 2.97 -6.69 11.43
N PRO A 76 2.12 -7.59 10.87
CA PRO A 76 2.56 -8.94 10.56
C PRO A 76 3.75 -9.01 9.62
N LEU A 77 3.81 -8.16 8.59
CA LEU A 77 4.95 -8.12 7.68
C LEU A 77 6.25 -7.83 8.44
N LEU A 78 6.25 -6.80 9.29
CA LEU A 78 7.41 -6.49 10.14
C LEU A 78 7.81 -7.67 11.02
N ASN A 79 6.84 -8.30 11.70
CA ASN A 79 7.10 -9.46 12.55
C ASN A 79 7.72 -10.64 11.77
N ILE A 80 7.23 -10.92 10.56
CA ILE A 80 7.76 -11.99 9.70
C ILE A 80 9.18 -11.63 9.21
N MET A 81 9.42 -10.36 8.85
CA MET A 81 10.74 -9.92 8.40
C MET A 81 11.77 -9.92 9.54
N ASP A 82 11.41 -9.48 10.74
CA ASP A 82 12.27 -9.57 11.94
C ASP A 82 12.68 -11.03 12.22
N HIS A 83 11.70 -11.94 12.23
CA HIS A 83 11.97 -13.37 12.39
C HIS A 83 12.88 -13.92 11.27
N HIS A 84 12.64 -13.50 10.03
CA HIS A 84 13.44 -13.92 8.89
C HIS A 84 14.90 -13.45 9.01
N LEU A 85 15.12 -12.18 9.34
CA LEU A 85 16.45 -11.60 9.50
C LEU A 85 17.21 -12.21 10.68
N LYS A 86 16.55 -12.43 11.82
CA LYS A 86 17.14 -13.14 12.97
C LYS A 86 17.56 -14.56 12.60
N THR A 87 16.74 -15.26 11.80
CA THR A 87 17.07 -16.60 11.30
C THR A 87 18.24 -16.58 10.31
N GLN A 88 18.36 -15.56 9.46
CA GLN A 88 19.52 -15.41 8.58
C GLN A 88 20.80 -15.15 9.38
N LYS A 89 20.73 -14.23 10.35
CA LYS A 89 21.85 -13.87 11.23
C LYS A 89 22.33 -15.06 12.05
N SER A 90 21.43 -15.87 12.61
CA SER A 90 21.83 -17.06 13.39
C SER A 90 22.48 -18.16 12.54
N LYS A 91 22.06 -18.32 11.27
CA LYS A 91 22.60 -19.36 10.38
C LYS A 91 23.87 -18.94 9.63
N THR A 92 24.02 -17.67 9.30
CA THR A 92 25.08 -17.19 8.39
C THR A 92 25.94 -16.08 8.98
N GLY A 93 25.66 -15.62 10.20
CA GLY A 93 26.35 -14.51 10.86
C GLY A 93 25.97 -13.12 10.34
N ARG A 94 25.29 -13.03 9.19
CA ARG A 94 24.87 -11.76 8.55
C ARG A 94 23.43 -11.82 8.03
N THR A 95 22.90 -10.67 7.64
CA THR A 95 21.59 -10.55 7.00
C THR A 95 21.75 -10.16 5.53
N GLY A 96 20.77 -10.50 4.68
CA GLY A 96 20.78 -10.13 3.27
C GLY A 96 20.46 -8.65 3.03
N PHE A 97 19.83 -8.00 4.01
CA PHE A 97 19.48 -6.58 4.01
C PHE A 97 19.29 -6.07 5.44
N ALA A 98 19.25 -4.75 5.60
CA ALA A 98 18.80 -4.04 6.77
C ALA A 98 17.41 -3.42 6.51
N LEU A 99 16.58 -3.39 7.56
CA LEU A 99 15.27 -2.76 7.50
C LEU A 99 15.29 -1.36 8.09
N THR A 100 14.61 -0.46 7.39
CA THR A 100 14.28 0.87 7.87
C THR A 100 12.76 0.99 7.95
N ILE A 101 12.24 1.13 9.16
CA ILE A 101 10.82 1.24 9.46
C ILE A 101 10.43 2.71 9.38
N LEU A 102 9.42 3.03 8.57
CA LEU A 102 8.94 4.39 8.40
C LEU A 102 7.48 4.51 8.83
N PHE A 103 7.20 5.39 9.79
CA PHE A 103 5.85 5.82 10.10
C PHE A 103 5.58 7.21 9.52
N VAL A 104 4.51 7.33 8.73
CA VAL A 104 4.01 8.61 8.24
C VAL A 104 2.85 9.04 9.11
N ASP A 105 3.08 10.11 9.87
CA ASP A 105 2.08 10.72 10.72
C ASP A 105 1.08 11.53 9.89
N THR A 106 -0.18 11.12 9.96
CA THR A 106 -1.32 11.72 9.25
C THR A 106 -2.26 12.47 10.18
N LEU A 107 -1.81 12.79 11.40
CA LEU A 107 -2.53 13.64 12.34
C LEU A 107 -2.99 14.94 11.65
N GLY A 108 -4.26 15.29 11.82
CA GLY A 108 -4.87 16.48 11.23
C GLY A 108 -5.53 16.27 9.87
N VAL A 109 -5.33 15.12 9.20
CA VAL A 109 -5.88 14.88 7.86
C VAL A 109 -6.75 13.61 7.79
N GLU A 110 -6.32 12.51 8.39
CA GLU A 110 -7.11 11.28 8.45
C GLU A 110 -8.08 11.30 9.65
N LYS A 111 -9.25 10.66 9.50
CA LYS A 111 -10.30 10.64 10.54
C LYS A 111 -9.93 9.82 11.79
N SER A 112 -9.06 8.83 11.64
CA SER A 112 -8.63 7.92 12.71
C SER A 112 -7.14 7.60 12.59
N PRO A 113 -6.27 8.58 12.90
CA PRO A 113 -4.83 8.38 12.85
C PRO A 113 -4.39 7.36 13.91
N ALA A 114 -3.33 6.61 13.63
CA ALA A 114 -2.75 5.67 14.57
C ALA A 114 -2.20 6.41 15.79
N ASN A 115 -2.32 5.81 16.98
CA ASN A 115 -1.82 6.41 18.22
C ASN A 115 -0.28 6.56 18.15
N PRO A 116 0.29 7.76 18.37
CA PRO A 116 1.75 7.98 18.35
C PRO A 116 2.55 7.05 19.27
N ASN A 117 1.96 6.60 20.38
CA ASN A 117 2.61 5.68 21.32
C ASN A 117 2.83 4.28 20.72
N LEU A 118 2.14 3.92 19.64
CA LEU A 118 2.33 2.64 18.97
C LEU A 118 3.73 2.51 18.36
N LEU A 119 4.35 3.61 17.93
CA LEU A 119 5.71 3.59 17.40
C LEU A 119 6.72 3.21 18.49
N ILE A 120 6.58 3.78 19.68
CA ILE A 120 7.42 3.46 20.84
C ILE A 120 7.27 1.98 21.20
N GLN A 121 6.04 1.47 21.29
CA GLN A 121 5.80 0.05 21.55
C GLN A 121 6.35 -0.86 20.45
N LEU A 122 6.35 -0.40 19.20
CA LEU A 122 6.91 -1.13 18.07
C LEU A 122 8.43 -1.22 18.17
N GLU A 123 9.09 -0.11 18.51
CA GLU A 123 10.54 -0.02 18.75
C GLU A 123 10.97 -0.93 19.89
N GLU A 124 10.25 -0.91 21.01
CA GLU A 124 10.49 -1.81 22.15
C GLU A 124 10.36 -3.28 21.75
N ARG A 125 9.40 -3.59 20.87
CA ARG A 125 9.14 -4.96 20.42
C ARG A 125 10.15 -5.46 19.39
N PHE A 126 10.65 -4.60 18.53
CA PHE A 126 11.56 -4.95 17.43
C PHE A 126 12.77 -3.99 17.39
N PRO A 127 13.69 -4.08 18.37
CA PRO A 127 14.76 -3.09 18.56
C PRO A 127 15.90 -3.17 17.51
N ASP A 128 15.97 -4.25 16.73
CA ASP A 128 17.05 -4.52 15.78
C ASP A 128 16.94 -3.72 14.46
N HIS A 129 16.04 -2.73 14.38
CA HIS A 129 15.71 -2.01 13.15
C HIS A 129 15.89 -0.50 13.32
N HIS A 130 16.12 0.20 12.21
CA HIS A 130 16.15 1.66 12.21
C HIS A 130 14.73 2.21 12.08
N TYR A 131 14.34 3.18 12.89
CA TYR A 131 13.02 3.80 12.86
C TYR A 131 13.10 5.25 12.42
N ALA A 132 12.13 5.67 11.62
CA ALA A 132 11.94 7.04 11.20
C ALA A 132 10.46 7.40 11.30
N LYS A 133 10.19 8.63 11.76
CA LYS A 133 8.87 9.24 11.78
C LYS A 133 8.93 10.53 10.97
N VAL A 134 7.96 10.71 10.08
CA VAL A 134 7.78 11.94 9.28
C VAL A 134 6.32 12.38 9.32
N HIS A 135 6.06 13.66 9.10
CA HIS A 135 4.70 14.19 9.01
C HIS A 135 4.27 14.27 7.55
N LEU A 136 2.99 14.04 7.24
CA LEU A 136 2.51 14.06 5.85
C LEU A 136 2.83 15.38 5.13
N GLU A 137 2.79 16.51 5.84
CA GLU A 137 3.16 17.83 5.32
C GLU A 137 4.63 17.94 4.86
N ASP A 138 5.51 17.04 5.30
CA ASP A 138 6.91 17.03 4.88
C ASP A 138 7.06 16.73 3.37
N VAL A 139 6.00 16.24 2.71
CA VAL A 139 5.95 16.05 1.25
C VAL A 139 6.24 17.34 0.47
N PHE A 140 5.95 18.51 1.08
CA PHE A 140 6.19 19.83 0.48
C PHE A 140 7.62 20.36 0.71
N ARG A 141 8.45 19.72 1.55
CA ARG A 141 9.84 20.19 1.82
C ARG A 141 10.79 19.99 0.65
N THR A 142 10.49 19.07 -0.25
CA THR A 142 11.45 18.65 -1.27
C THR A 142 11.50 19.69 -2.38
N GLU A 143 12.56 20.51 -2.39
CA GLU A 143 12.80 21.55 -3.41
C GLU A 143 12.88 21.01 -4.84
N MET A 144 13.10 19.70 -5.01
CA MET A 144 13.19 19.07 -6.34
C MET A 144 11.82 18.87 -7.03
N ASP A 145 10.71 19.27 -6.40
CA ASP A 145 9.38 18.97 -6.91
C ASP A 145 8.31 20.04 -6.62
N ASP A 146 8.54 21.25 -7.14
CA ASP A 146 7.58 22.36 -7.16
C ASP A 146 6.22 22.00 -7.81
N SER A 147 6.16 20.86 -8.52
CA SER A 147 4.95 20.37 -9.20
C SER A 147 3.73 20.24 -8.28
N LEU A 148 3.90 20.03 -6.97
CA LEU A 148 2.75 19.96 -6.03
C LEU A 148 2.19 21.35 -5.72
N LEU A 149 3.07 22.33 -5.55
CA LEU A 149 2.69 23.72 -5.24
C LEU A 149 1.99 24.35 -6.44
N GLU A 150 2.41 24.02 -7.66
CA GLU A 150 1.73 24.42 -8.90
C GLU A 150 0.29 23.89 -9.04
N LEU A 151 -0.08 22.84 -8.31
CA LEU A 151 -1.43 22.28 -8.32
C LEU A 151 -2.36 22.97 -7.29
N MET A 152 -1.80 23.82 -6.42
CA MET A 152 -2.57 24.50 -5.39
C MET A 152 -3.23 25.77 -5.95
N PRO A 153 -4.44 26.13 -5.46
CA PRO A 153 -4.99 27.47 -5.66
C PRO A 153 -4.02 28.50 -5.09
N TYR A 154 -3.69 29.56 -5.86
CA TYR A 154 -2.78 30.63 -5.42
C TYR A 154 -1.37 30.11 -5.04
N ALA A 155 -0.70 29.42 -5.99
CA ALA A 155 0.61 28.80 -5.80
C ALA A 155 1.69 29.73 -5.19
N GLU A 156 1.75 30.99 -5.63
CA GLU A 156 2.72 31.97 -5.13
C GLU A 156 2.55 32.31 -3.64
N VAL A 157 1.30 32.38 -3.17
CA VAL A 157 1.02 32.61 -1.73
C VAL A 157 1.30 31.34 -0.94
N SER A 158 0.93 30.18 -1.50
CA SER A 158 1.11 28.88 -0.85
C SER A 158 2.58 28.53 -0.60
N LYS A 159 3.50 28.96 -1.48
CA LYS A 159 4.96 28.77 -1.32
C LYS A 159 5.53 29.35 -0.02
N VAL A 160 4.91 30.40 0.52
CA VAL A 160 5.39 31.13 1.71
C VAL A 160 4.75 30.61 3.00
N LEU A 161 3.69 29.81 2.90
CA LEU A 161 2.98 29.28 4.07
C LEU A 161 3.78 28.16 4.77
N PRO A 162 3.58 27.97 6.09
CA PRO A 162 4.05 26.77 6.77
C PRO A 162 3.51 25.48 6.10
N LEU A 163 4.29 24.40 6.12
CA LEU A 163 3.95 23.14 5.43
C LEU A 163 2.59 22.56 5.86
N SER A 164 2.26 22.66 7.16
CA SER A 164 0.98 22.22 7.70
C SER A 164 -0.20 23.01 7.13
N GLU A 165 -0.03 24.32 6.92
CA GLU A 165 -1.01 25.17 6.26
C GLU A 165 -1.11 24.87 4.76
N GLN A 166 0.01 24.60 4.09
CA GLN A 166 0.00 24.16 2.69
C GLN A 166 -0.82 22.88 2.50
N LEU A 167 -0.60 21.90 3.38
CA LEU A 167 -1.37 20.65 3.39
C LEU A 167 -2.87 20.93 3.65
N ALA A 168 -3.19 21.77 4.64
CA ALA A 168 -4.56 22.12 4.96
C ALA A 168 -5.27 22.81 3.77
N VAL A 169 -4.61 23.77 3.11
CA VAL A 169 -5.14 24.46 1.93
C VAL A 169 -5.43 23.46 0.81
N LEU A 170 -4.48 22.56 0.50
CA LEU A 170 -4.67 21.54 -0.52
C LEU A 170 -5.86 20.64 -0.18
N ILE A 171 -5.91 20.07 1.03
CA ILE A 171 -6.98 19.13 1.42
C ILE A 171 -8.36 19.82 1.46
N ASN A 172 -8.42 21.07 1.92
CA ASN A 172 -9.67 21.83 1.97
C ASN A 172 -10.18 22.25 0.58
N SER A 173 -9.30 22.34 -0.41
CA SER A 173 -9.69 22.61 -1.81
C SER A 173 -10.42 21.44 -2.49
N LEU A 174 -10.32 20.22 -1.93
CA LEU A 174 -10.89 19.00 -2.51
C LEU A 174 -12.37 18.88 -2.15
N THR A 175 -13.22 18.67 -3.15
CA THR A 175 -14.69 18.79 -3.00
C THR A 175 -15.37 17.52 -2.49
N SER A 176 -14.78 16.34 -2.70
CA SER A 176 -15.38 15.05 -2.31
C SER A 176 -14.54 14.28 -1.29
N ALA A 177 -15.20 13.40 -0.52
CA ALA A 177 -14.51 12.51 0.40
C ALA A 177 -13.54 11.55 -0.31
N THR A 178 -13.94 11.02 -1.48
CA THR A 178 -13.06 10.20 -2.33
C THR A 178 -11.84 10.98 -2.78
N ALA A 179 -12.01 12.21 -3.29
CA ALA A 179 -10.88 13.05 -3.72
C ALA A 179 -9.88 13.29 -2.58
N ARG A 180 -10.39 13.61 -1.38
CA ARG A 180 -9.55 13.77 -0.18
C ARG A 180 -8.75 12.50 0.13
N ALA A 181 -9.43 11.36 0.31
CA ALA A 181 -8.76 10.09 0.61
C ALA A 181 -7.72 9.71 -0.46
N ASP A 182 -8.07 9.97 -1.72
CA ASP A 182 -7.23 9.68 -2.87
C ASP A 182 -5.94 10.51 -2.90
N VAL A 183 -6.07 11.83 -2.74
CA VAL A 183 -4.93 12.75 -2.68
C VAL A 183 -4.03 12.42 -1.49
N ILE A 184 -4.60 12.18 -0.31
CA ILE A 184 -3.83 11.77 0.88
C ILE A 184 -3.01 10.51 0.59
N SER A 185 -3.61 9.49 -0.03
CA SER A 185 -2.89 8.25 -0.34
C SER A 185 -1.75 8.47 -1.34
N MET A 186 -1.92 9.36 -2.33
CA MET A 186 -0.87 9.71 -3.29
C MET A 186 0.26 10.48 -2.62
N LEU A 187 -0.05 11.46 -1.75
CA LEU A 187 0.95 12.21 -0.99
C LEU A 187 1.75 11.30 -0.05
N LYS A 188 1.08 10.37 0.66
CA LYS A 188 1.76 9.36 1.49
C LYS A 188 2.75 8.53 0.67
N THR A 189 2.31 8.03 -0.50
CA THR A 189 3.19 7.23 -1.37
C THR A 189 4.41 8.03 -1.81
N ARG A 190 4.22 9.29 -2.20
CA ARG A 190 5.34 10.17 -2.59
C ARG A 190 6.30 10.45 -1.45
N LEU A 191 5.80 10.77 -0.26
CA LEU A 191 6.63 11.00 0.90
C LEU A 191 7.43 9.74 1.29
N ILE A 192 6.79 8.56 1.26
CA ILE A 192 7.47 7.28 1.54
C ILE A 192 8.60 7.03 0.53
N VAL A 193 8.35 7.29 -0.76
CA VAL A 193 9.36 7.18 -1.82
C VAL A 193 10.51 8.17 -1.61
N GLN A 194 10.20 9.44 -1.37
CA GLN A 194 11.19 10.49 -1.10
C GLN A 194 12.07 10.11 0.08
N GLN A 195 11.47 9.63 1.16
CA GLN A 195 12.21 9.20 2.35
C GLN A 195 13.05 7.94 2.07
N ALA A 196 12.55 6.98 1.30
CA ALA A 196 13.31 5.80 0.92
C ALA A 196 14.56 6.17 0.11
N GLN A 197 14.43 7.09 -0.86
CA GLN A 197 15.55 7.61 -1.64
C GLN A 197 16.53 8.39 -0.78
N PHE A 198 16.05 9.29 0.07
CA PHE A 198 16.87 10.08 0.99
C PHE A 198 17.70 9.21 1.94
N LEU A 199 17.11 8.12 2.46
CA LEU A 199 17.79 7.17 3.34
C LEU A 199 18.69 6.16 2.60
N GLY A 200 18.76 6.24 1.26
CA GLY A 200 19.54 5.35 0.42
C GLY A 200 19.02 3.92 0.39
N CYS A 201 17.71 3.73 0.49
CA CYS A 201 17.07 2.42 0.37
C CYS A 201 16.99 1.98 -1.10
N GLU A 202 17.23 0.70 -1.35
CA GLU A 202 17.18 0.09 -2.68
C GLU A 202 15.76 -0.34 -3.09
N GLY A 203 14.84 -0.39 -2.12
CA GLY A 203 13.48 -0.84 -2.34
C GLY A 203 12.55 -0.57 -1.16
N ILE A 204 11.26 -0.75 -1.41
CA ILE A 204 10.18 -0.57 -0.44
C ILE A 204 9.40 -1.89 -0.33
N LEU A 205 9.15 -2.35 0.91
CA LEU A 205 8.29 -3.50 1.22
C LEU A 205 6.90 -3.02 1.61
N TRP A 206 5.98 -3.04 0.66
CA TRP A 206 4.60 -2.70 0.90
C TRP A 206 3.86 -3.84 1.62
N GLY A 207 3.07 -3.46 2.64
CA GLY A 207 2.28 -4.38 3.45
C GLY A 207 1.04 -4.94 2.75
N ASP A 208 0.77 -4.62 1.49
CA ASP A 208 -0.47 -4.98 0.81
C ASP A 208 -0.64 -6.51 0.70
N SER A 209 -1.69 -7.02 1.34
CA SER A 209 -2.17 -8.40 1.25
C SER A 209 -2.81 -8.69 -0.11
N THR A 210 -3.10 -9.96 -0.42
CA THR A 210 -3.87 -10.31 -1.63
C THR A 210 -5.19 -9.54 -1.70
N THR A 211 -5.88 -9.41 -0.56
CA THR A 211 -7.15 -8.68 -0.43
C THR A 211 -6.96 -7.21 -0.71
N ARG A 212 -5.93 -6.60 -0.11
CA ARG A 212 -5.63 -5.18 -0.31
C ARG A 212 -5.26 -4.87 -1.75
N LEU A 213 -4.49 -5.75 -2.40
CA LEU A 213 -4.15 -5.60 -3.82
C LEU A 213 -5.38 -5.73 -4.73
N ALA A 214 -6.33 -6.62 -4.40
CA ALA A 214 -7.59 -6.74 -5.13
C ALA A 214 -8.46 -5.48 -4.98
N GLU A 215 -8.60 -4.97 -3.74
CA GLU A 215 -9.25 -3.70 -3.43
C GLU A 215 -8.63 -2.56 -4.25
N LYS A 216 -7.31 -2.38 -4.13
CA LYS A 216 -6.54 -1.36 -4.84
C LYS A 216 -6.72 -1.45 -6.34
N SER A 217 -6.75 -2.66 -6.90
CA SER A 217 -6.93 -2.87 -8.33
C SER A 217 -8.25 -2.29 -8.85
N LEU A 218 -9.37 -2.60 -8.18
CA LEU A 218 -10.67 -2.08 -8.59
C LEU A 218 -10.85 -0.61 -8.23
N THR A 219 -10.32 -0.16 -7.09
CA THR A 219 -10.33 1.24 -6.67
C THR A 219 -9.63 2.13 -7.71
N GLU A 220 -8.39 1.80 -8.08
CA GLU A 220 -7.63 2.61 -9.03
C GLU A 220 -8.25 2.55 -10.42
N THR A 221 -8.82 1.42 -10.83
CA THR A 221 -9.59 1.32 -12.08
C THR A 221 -10.81 2.24 -12.05
N ALA A 222 -11.61 2.20 -10.99
CA ALA A 222 -12.81 3.04 -10.82
C ALA A 222 -12.48 4.54 -10.77
N LYS A 223 -11.31 4.90 -10.23
CA LYS A 223 -10.78 6.27 -10.23
C LYS A 223 -10.12 6.67 -11.55
N GLY A 224 -10.07 5.79 -12.55
CA GLY A 224 -9.51 6.08 -13.88
C GLY A 224 -7.98 6.04 -13.95
N ARG A 225 -7.33 5.23 -13.11
CA ARG A 225 -5.88 4.99 -13.09
C ARG A 225 -5.51 3.52 -13.34
N GLY A 226 -6.35 2.81 -14.08
CA GLY A 226 -6.08 1.44 -14.52
C GLY A 226 -4.72 1.27 -15.22
N PHE A 227 -4.30 2.28 -15.98
CA PHE A 227 -3.00 2.30 -16.67
C PHE A 227 -1.78 2.18 -15.72
N SER A 228 -1.91 2.62 -14.46
CA SER A 228 -0.82 2.60 -13.49
C SER A 228 -0.71 1.31 -12.68
N LEU A 229 -1.70 0.42 -12.81
CA LEU A 229 -1.77 -0.81 -12.03
C LEU A 229 -0.55 -1.72 -12.13
N PRO A 230 0.08 -1.92 -13.31
CA PRO A 230 1.27 -2.78 -13.43
C PRO A 230 2.36 -2.44 -12.42
N TRP A 231 2.60 -1.15 -12.14
CA TRP A 231 3.61 -0.70 -11.19
C TRP A 231 3.15 -0.69 -9.73
N GLN A 232 1.84 -0.75 -9.48
CA GLN A 232 1.27 -0.59 -8.15
C GLN A 232 0.88 -1.90 -7.46
N ILE A 233 0.89 -3.02 -8.20
CA ILE A 233 0.43 -4.34 -7.72
C ILE A 233 1.42 -5.47 -8.01
N ALA A 234 2.51 -5.19 -8.73
CA ALA A 234 3.56 -6.15 -9.05
C ALA A 234 4.88 -5.76 -8.39
N ASP A 235 5.72 -6.76 -8.16
CA ASP A 235 7.09 -6.54 -7.70
C ASP A 235 7.94 -6.03 -8.87
N GLY A 236 8.84 -5.09 -8.63
CA GLY A 236 9.80 -4.64 -9.64
C GLY A 236 10.13 -3.15 -9.56
N GLU A 237 10.78 -2.66 -10.62
CA GLU A 237 11.06 -1.24 -10.80
C GLU A 237 9.76 -0.44 -10.87
N SER A 238 9.68 0.62 -10.06
CA SER A 238 8.57 1.56 -10.13
C SER A 238 8.97 2.81 -10.92
N PRO A 239 8.01 3.57 -11.47
CA PRO A 239 8.29 4.84 -12.14
C PRO A 239 8.90 5.90 -11.23
N TYR A 240 8.94 5.65 -9.92
CA TYR A 240 9.61 6.49 -8.95
C TYR A 240 11.13 6.27 -8.90
N GLY A 241 11.69 5.31 -9.66
CA GLY A 241 13.12 5.00 -9.64
C GLY A 241 13.57 4.23 -8.39
N ILE A 242 12.63 3.55 -7.72
CA ILE A 242 12.90 2.65 -6.59
C ILE A 242 12.04 1.39 -6.72
N THR A 243 12.57 0.23 -6.30
CA THR A 243 11.83 -1.03 -6.43
C THR A 243 10.68 -1.13 -5.43
N PHE A 244 9.51 -1.54 -5.90
CA PHE A 244 8.37 -1.90 -5.06
C PHE A 244 8.29 -3.41 -4.92
N ASN A 245 8.07 -3.88 -3.70
CA ASN A 245 7.92 -5.30 -3.40
C ASN A 245 6.71 -5.49 -2.49
N TYR A 246 5.92 -6.54 -2.73
CA TYR A 246 4.68 -6.87 -2.04
C TYR A 246 4.77 -8.27 -1.44
N PRO A 247 5.53 -8.47 -0.33
CA PRO A 247 5.76 -9.80 0.22
C PRO A 247 4.48 -10.50 0.69
N MET A 248 3.45 -9.73 1.01
CA MET A 248 2.15 -10.20 1.49
C MET A 248 1.16 -10.53 0.37
N LYS A 249 1.55 -10.40 -0.91
CA LYS A 249 0.70 -10.58 -2.10
C LYS A 249 -0.04 -11.92 -2.17
N ASP A 250 0.49 -12.96 -1.52
CA ASP A 250 -0.10 -14.31 -1.51
C ASP A 250 -0.84 -14.67 -0.20
N VAL A 251 -1.01 -13.72 0.72
CA VAL A 251 -1.69 -13.90 2.01
C VAL A 251 -2.97 -13.05 2.04
N LEU A 252 -4.10 -13.67 2.41
CA LEU A 252 -5.39 -12.99 2.54
C LEU A 252 -5.48 -12.19 3.85
N LYS A 253 -6.28 -11.12 3.86
CA LYS A 253 -6.51 -10.29 5.05
C LYS A 253 -7.03 -11.11 6.23
N LYS A 254 -7.97 -12.06 6.03
CA LYS A 254 -8.43 -12.94 7.12
C LYS A 254 -7.33 -13.82 7.70
N GLU A 255 -6.40 -14.30 6.86
CA GLU A 255 -5.24 -15.06 7.32
C GLU A 255 -4.34 -14.15 8.19
N LEU A 256 -4.22 -12.86 7.86
CA LEU A 256 -3.45 -11.92 8.66
C LEU A 256 -4.11 -11.54 9.99
N VAL A 257 -5.44 -11.38 10.00
CA VAL A 257 -6.19 -11.18 11.25
C VAL A 257 -5.95 -12.34 12.20
N SER A 258 -6.09 -13.59 11.73
CA SER A 258 -5.78 -14.76 12.54
C SER A 258 -4.29 -14.83 12.92
N TYR A 259 -3.38 -14.45 12.04
CA TYR A 259 -1.94 -14.44 12.33
C TYR A 259 -1.59 -13.51 13.50
N VAL A 260 -2.14 -12.30 13.53
CA VAL A 260 -1.92 -11.30 14.59
C VAL A 260 -2.31 -11.84 15.97
N GLU A 261 -3.36 -12.65 16.03
CA GLU A 261 -3.88 -13.25 17.27
C GLU A 261 -3.11 -14.51 17.68
N LEU A 262 -2.69 -15.31 16.71
CA LEU A 262 -2.11 -16.64 16.94
C LEU A 262 -0.59 -16.62 17.12
N VAL A 263 0.11 -15.62 16.61
CA VAL A 263 1.56 -15.48 16.82
C VAL A 263 1.86 -15.23 18.30
N GLN A 264 3.02 -15.71 18.77
CA GLN A 264 3.44 -15.52 20.17
C GLN A 264 4.76 -14.75 20.24
N PRO A 265 4.82 -13.67 21.03
CA PRO A 265 3.69 -13.02 21.72
C PRO A 265 2.71 -12.39 20.72
N PRO A 266 1.41 -12.21 21.05
CA PRO A 266 0.42 -11.65 20.12
C PRO A 266 0.78 -10.24 19.65
N LEU A 267 0.32 -9.87 18.45
CA LEU A 267 0.55 -8.55 17.87
C LEU A 267 -0.66 -7.62 18.00
N THR A 268 -1.74 -8.09 18.63
CA THR A 268 -3.03 -7.38 18.72
C THR A 268 -2.92 -6.00 19.33
N SER A 269 -2.02 -5.78 20.30
CA SER A 269 -1.80 -4.47 20.94
C SER A 269 -1.11 -3.45 20.02
N LEU A 270 -0.36 -3.91 19.01
CA LEU A 270 0.37 -3.07 18.07
C LEU A 270 -0.48 -2.71 16.83
N VAL A 271 -1.63 -3.36 16.66
CA VAL A 271 -2.49 -3.15 15.50
C VAL A 271 -3.55 -2.09 15.83
N HIS A 272 -3.49 -0.98 15.12
CA HIS A 272 -4.54 0.02 15.11
C HIS A 272 -5.77 -0.54 14.39
N ARG A 273 -6.88 -0.67 15.14
CA ARG A 273 -8.17 -1.07 14.59
C ARG A 273 -8.96 0.21 14.30
N GLU A 274 -9.14 0.51 13.02
CA GLU A 274 -10.14 1.50 12.62
C GLU A 274 -11.52 1.05 13.13
N PRO A 275 -12.34 1.95 13.67
CA PRO A 275 -13.72 1.61 14.02
C PRO A 275 -14.43 1.16 12.75
N THR A 276 -14.74 -0.14 12.65
CA THR A 276 -15.55 -0.68 11.57
C THR A 276 -16.94 -0.07 11.70
N ASN A 277 -17.26 0.90 10.85
CA ASN A 277 -18.63 1.30 10.65
C ASN A 277 -19.32 0.12 9.95
N THR A 278 -19.91 -0.77 10.74
CA THR A 278 -20.64 -1.96 10.29
C THR A 278 -21.87 -1.63 9.44
N GLN A 279 -22.21 -0.35 9.30
CA GLN A 279 -23.25 0.16 8.43
C GLN A 279 -22.71 1.30 7.57
N ILE A 280 -22.01 0.97 6.48
CA ILE A 280 -21.86 1.94 5.40
C ILE A 280 -23.20 2.05 4.70
N SER A 281 -23.96 3.07 5.05
CA SER A 281 -25.08 3.52 4.24
C SER A 281 -24.51 3.98 2.90
N THR A 282 -24.84 3.25 1.83
CA THR A 282 -24.39 3.47 0.44
C THR A 282 -24.80 4.82 -0.16
N GLY A 283 -25.40 5.72 0.63
CA GLY A 283 -25.77 7.09 0.27
C GLY A 283 -25.20 8.17 1.21
N SER A 284 -24.28 7.86 2.12
CA SER A 284 -23.66 8.89 2.96
C SER A 284 -22.68 9.73 2.12
N LYS A 285 -22.76 11.07 2.22
CA LYS A 285 -21.86 12.00 1.51
C LYS A 285 -20.37 11.80 1.82
N ASN A 286 -20.05 11.01 2.84
CA ASN A 286 -18.70 10.78 3.36
C ASN A 286 -18.12 9.39 3.02
N THR A 287 -18.89 8.54 2.32
CA THR A 287 -18.41 7.22 1.87
C THR A 287 -17.51 7.39 0.64
N THR A 288 -16.32 6.81 0.69
CA THR A 288 -15.36 6.87 -0.43
C THR A 288 -15.45 5.64 -1.33
N ILE A 289 -14.88 5.73 -2.55
CA ILE A 289 -14.73 4.55 -3.43
C ILE A 289 -13.89 3.47 -2.71
N ASP A 290 -12.85 3.87 -1.98
CA ASP A 290 -12.01 2.98 -1.20
C ASP A 290 -12.81 2.21 -0.13
N ASP A 291 -13.73 2.90 0.57
CA ASP A 291 -14.61 2.26 1.55
C ASP A 291 -15.52 1.22 0.88
N LEU A 292 -16.13 1.57 -0.25
CA LEU A 292 -16.99 0.64 -1.00
C LEU A 292 -16.22 -0.60 -1.45
N MET A 293 -15.00 -0.44 -1.97
CA MET A 293 -14.16 -1.56 -2.40
C MET A 293 -13.70 -2.42 -1.22
N LYS A 294 -13.33 -1.81 -0.09
CA LYS A 294 -12.99 -2.52 1.15
C LYS A 294 -14.15 -3.40 1.62
N HIS A 295 -15.36 -2.85 1.71
CA HIS A 295 -16.54 -3.62 2.12
C HIS A 295 -16.91 -4.73 1.12
N TYR A 296 -16.81 -4.44 -0.18
CA TYR A 296 -17.05 -5.45 -1.22
C TYR A 296 -16.11 -6.65 -1.05
N PHE A 297 -14.80 -6.43 -0.94
CA PHE A 297 -13.84 -7.53 -0.82
C PHE A 297 -13.85 -8.21 0.55
N GLU A 298 -14.17 -7.51 1.64
CA GLU A 298 -14.42 -8.13 2.94
C GLU A 298 -15.59 -9.13 2.87
N SER A 299 -16.68 -8.76 2.18
CA SER A 299 -17.84 -9.65 1.96
C SER A 299 -17.52 -10.82 1.02
N VAL A 300 -16.84 -10.54 -0.10
CA VAL A 300 -16.49 -11.56 -1.10
C VAL A 300 -15.48 -12.57 -0.56
N GLU A 301 -14.49 -12.14 0.23
CA GLU A 301 -13.46 -13.04 0.79
C GLU A 301 -14.02 -14.07 1.77
N ALA A 302 -15.12 -13.74 2.45
CA ALA A 302 -15.79 -14.65 3.39
C ALA A 302 -16.30 -15.91 2.68
N ASN A 303 -16.94 -15.72 1.52
CA ASN A 303 -17.61 -16.80 0.79
C ASN A 303 -16.80 -17.34 -0.40
N PHE A 304 -15.98 -16.48 -1.02
CA PHE A 304 -15.29 -16.76 -2.30
C PHE A 304 -13.85 -16.23 -2.31
N PRO A 305 -12.94 -16.75 -1.48
CA PRO A 305 -11.55 -16.29 -1.42
C PRO A 305 -10.76 -16.47 -2.73
N SER A 306 -11.22 -17.36 -3.62
CA SER A 306 -10.65 -17.54 -4.97
C SER A 306 -10.90 -16.32 -5.87
N ILE A 307 -12.00 -15.59 -5.70
CA ILE A 307 -12.29 -14.37 -6.49
C ILE A 307 -11.21 -13.32 -6.22
N VAL A 308 -10.88 -13.09 -4.95
CA VAL A 308 -9.83 -12.15 -4.53
C VAL A 308 -8.49 -12.49 -5.20
N SER A 309 -8.10 -13.77 -5.15
CA SER A 309 -6.85 -14.25 -5.76
C SER A 309 -6.86 -14.13 -7.29
N ASN A 310 -8.00 -14.39 -7.93
CA ASN A 310 -8.15 -14.29 -9.37
C ASN A 310 -8.06 -12.85 -9.86
N VAL A 311 -8.62 -11.88 -9.14
CA VAL A 311 -8.47 -10.45 -9.48
C VAL A 311 -6.99 -10.07 -9.51
N VAL A 312 -6.25 -10.36 -8.43
CA VAL A 312 -4.80 -10.04 -8.37
C VAL A 312 -4.00 -10.75 -9.46
N ARG A 313 -4.34 -12.01 -9.76
CA ARG A 313 -3.67 -12.77 -10.84
C ARG A 313 -3.96 -12.18 -12.21
N THR A 314 -5.20 -11.77 -12.48
CA THR A 314 -5.60 -11.18 -13.77
C THR A 314 -4.93 -9.84 -13.99
N ILE A 315 -4.96 -8.95 -13.00
CA ILE A 315 -4.31 -7.63 -13.08
C ILE A 315 -2.78 -7.79 -13.13
N GLY A 316 -2.22 -8.82 -12.48
CA GLY A 316 -0.79 -9.14 -12.56
C GLY A 316 -0.30 -9.61 -13.93
N LYS A 317 -1.19 -9.82 -14.90
CA LYS A 317 -0.83 -10.08 -16.31
C LYS A 317 -0.72 -8.80 -17.13
N LEU A 318 -1.15 -7.66 -16.59
CA LEU A 318 -1.01 -6.38 -17.27
C LEU A 318 0.47 -6.03 -17.34
N GLU A 319 0.92 -5.69 -18.54
CA GLU A 319 2.27 -5.22 -18.77
C GLU A 319 2.31 -3.71 -18.55
N ALA A 320 3.39 -3.24 -17.93
CA ALA A 320 3.66 -1.82 -17.89
C ALA A 320 3.81 -1.32 -19.33
N PRO A 321 3.11 -0.25 -19.74
CA PRO A 321 3.36 0.33 -21.05
C PRO A 321 4.83 0.73 -21.13
N TYR A 322 5.43 0.58 -22.32
CA TYR A 322 6.81 0.98 -22.57
C TYR A 322 6.98 2.45 -22.23
N SER A 323 7.57 2.73 -21.06
CA SER A 323 7.86 4.09 -20.66
C SER A 323 9.24 4.47 -21.17
N SER A 324 9.31 5.45 -22.06
CA SER A 324 10.59 6.06 -22.42
C SER A 324 11.04 7.01 -21.31
N SER A 325 12.35 7.22 -21.14
CA SER A 325 12.86 8.23 -20.20
C SER A 325 12.42 9.66 -20.54
N SER A 326 11.85 9.88 -21.72
CA SER A 326 11.27 11.14 -22.18
C SER A 326 9.77 11.28 -21.89
N ASP A 327 9.11 10.26 -21.33
CA ASP A 327 7.68 10.34 -21.07
C ASP A 327 7.36 11.34 -19.96
N SER A 328 6.31 12.14 -20.18
CA SER A 328 5.86 13.10 -19.19
C SER A 328 5.16 12.38 -18.04
N HIS A 329 5.43 12.81 -16.80
CA HIS A 329 4.87 12.19 -15.61
C HIS A 329 3.76 13.05 -15.01
N CYS A 330 2.75 12.41 -14.43
CA CYS A 330 1.69 13.11 -13.72
C CYS A 330 2.25 13.92 -12.54
N LYS A 331 1.96 15.22 -12.45
CA LYS A 331 2.44 16.10 -11.37
C LYS A 331 2.02 15.66 -9.98
N LEU A 332 0.88 14.96 -9.85
CA LEU A 332 0.35 14.48 -8.57
C LEU A 332 0.79 13.05 -8.22
N CYS A 333 0.49 12.05 -9.05
CA CYS A 333 0.83 10.66 -8.74
C CYS A 333 2.19 10.21 -9.25
N LYS A 334 2.88 11.00 -10.08
CA LYS A 334 4.16 10.67 -10.72
C LYS A 334 4.17 9.40 -11.54
N MET A 335 3.00 8.92 -11.97
CA MET A 335 2.93 7.84 -12.95
C MET A 335 3.19 8.42 -14.36
N PRO A 336 3.88 7.67 -15.23
CA PRO A 336 4.16 8.10 -16.59
C PRO A 336 2.86 8.12 -17.39
N VAL A 337 2.66 9.17 -18.19
CA VAL A 337 1.50 9.34 -19.06
C VAL A 337 1.99 9.26 -20.50
N VAL A 338 1.74 8.11 -21.13
CA VAL A 338 2.16 7.81 -22.50
C VAL A 338 1.66 8.91 -23.45
N GLY A 339 2.55 9.42 -24.31
CA GLY A 339 2.23 10.45 -25.30
C GLY A 339 1.83 11.81 -24.72
N GLY A 340 1.98 12.03 -23.40
CA GLY A 340 1.63 13.30 -22.76
C GLY A 340 0.12 13.60 -22.78
N GLN A 341 -0.72 12.57 -22.92
CA GLN A 341 -2.19 12.66 -22.94
C GLN A 341 -2.76 12.99 -21.55
N PHE A 342 -2.54 14.21 -21.09
CA PHE A 342 -3.01 14.71 -19.79
C PHE A 342 -4.48 15.13 -19.80
N GLY A 343 -5.08 15.18 -18.60
CA GLY A 343 -6.44 15.67 -18.39
C GLY A 343 -7.55 14.66 -18.71
N ILE A 344 -8.79 15.13 -18.64
CA ILE A 344 -10.00 14.31 -18.81
C ILE A 344 -10.22 13.84 -20.26
N HIS A 345 -9.66 14.55 -21.24
CA HIS A 345 -9.81 14.26 -22.67
C HIS A 345 -8.68 13.41 -23.25
N GLY A 346 -7.54 13.29 -22.56
CA GLY A 346 -6.42 12.47 -23.04
C GLY A 346 -6.70 10.96 -23.03
N TRP A 347 -7.68 10.51 -22.23
CA TRP A 347 -8.03 9.09 -22.04
C TRP A 347 -9.55 8.84 -22.11
N GLY A 348 -10.34 9.86 -22.45
CA GLY A 348 -11.74 9.65 -22.79
C GLY A 348 -11.75 8.84 -24.08
N GLY A 349 -12.30 7.63 -24.07
CA GLY A 349 -12.40 6.75 -25.23
C GLY A 349 -13.31 7.29 -26.35
N ASP A 350 -13.32 8.60 -26.54
CA ASP A 350 -13.87 9.27 -27.71
C ASP A 350 -13.06 8.74 -28.90
N GLN A 351 -13.73 8.03 -29.80
CA GLN A 351 -13.16 7.44 -31.03
C GLN A 351 -12.70 8.50 -32.04
N GLU A 352 -12.32 9.69 -31.57
CA GLU A 352 -11.75 10.77 -32.37
C GLU A 352 -10.22 10.78 -32.27
N ASP A 353 -9.61 9.58 -32.29
CA ASP A 353 -8.19 9.41 -32.58
C ASP A 353 -7.92 9.94 -34.00
N GLY A 354 -7.65 11.24 -34.12
CA GLY A 354 -7.25 11.85 -35.39
C GLY A 354 -7.61 13.32 -35.62
N LEU A 355 -8.38 13.99 -34.77
CA LEU A 355 -8.74 15.39 -34.99
C LEU A 355 -8.14 16.32 -33.93
N ALA A 356 -6.98 16.86 -34.30
CA ALA A 356 -6.25 17.95 -33.67
C ALA A 356 -5.65 17.67 -32.27
N ALA A 357 -4.35 17.97 -32.13
CA ALA A 357 -3.78 18.25 -30.82
C ALA A 357 -4.68 19.28 -30.14
N PRO A 358 -5.14 19.08 -28.89
CA PRO A 358 -6.00 20.04 -28.23
C PRO A 358 -5.21 21.34 -28.05
N VAL A 359 -5.45 22.30 -28.95
CA VAL A 359 -5.06 23.70 -28.81
C VAL A 359 -6.00 24.27 -27.75
N GLY A 360 -5.64 24.03 -26.49
CA GLY A 360 -6.44 24.47 -25.34
C GLY A 360 -5.91 23.90 -24.03
N ASN A 361 -5.00 24.65 -23.40
CA ASN A 361 -4.39 24.41 -22.08
C ASN A 361 -3.99 22.96 -21.79
N VAL A 362 -2.69 22.67 -21.97
CA VAL A 362 -1.98 21.52 -21.39
C VAL A 362 -2.47 21.31 -19.95
N GLY A 363 -3.32 20.31 -19.73
CA GLY A 363 -4.10 20.18 -18.51
C GLY A 363 -3.23 19.87 -17.30
N GLN A 364 -2.77 20.89 -16.58
CA GLN A 364 -2.03 20.84 -15.29
C GLN A 364 -0.92 19.76 -15.13
N GLY A 365 -0.52 19.07 -16.20
CA GLY A 365 0.29 17.85 -16.12
C GLY A 365 -0.34 16.74 -15.26
N LEU A 366 -1.67 16.63 -15.17
CA LEU A 366 -2.35 15.60 -14.38
C LEU A 366 -2.87 14.46 -15.26
N CYS A 367 -2.67 13.21 -14.85
CA CYS A 367 -3.31 12.07 -15.51
C CYS A 367 -4.84 12.11 -15.33
N TYR A 368 -5.58 11.36 -16.14
CA TYR A 368 -7.04 11.32 -16.12
C TYR A 368 -7.62 11.20 -14.70
N GLY A 369 -7.22 10.17 -13.93
CA GLY A 369 -7.75 9.99 -12.58
C GLY A 369 -7.35 11.10 -11.59
N CYS A 370 -6.12 11.61 -11.66
CA CYS A 370 -5.71 12.72 -10.80
C CYS A 370 -6.46 14.03 -11.12
N SER A 371 -6.80 14.26 -12.39
CA SER A 371 -7.58 15.43 -12.82
C SER A 371 -9.03 15.41 -12.32
N ARG A 372 -9.56 14.22 -11.96
CA ARG A 372 -10.88 14.06 -11.33
C ARG A 372 -10.83 14.26 -9.81
N SER A 373 -9.68 14.02 -9.18
CA SER A 373 -9.49 14.19 -7.74
C SER A 373 -9.11 15.63 -7.38
N MET A 374 -8.30 16.31 -8.20
CA MET A 374 -7.92 17.70 -7.97
C MET A 374 -9.05 18.66 -8.36
N PRO A 375 -9.19 19.82 -7.68
CA PRO A 375 -10.11 20.85 -8.13
C PRO A 375 -9.64 21.35 -9.49
N GLN A 376 -10.58 21.54 -10.43
CA GLN A 376 -10.26 22.26 -11.66
C GLN A 376 -10.00 23.70 -11.26
N VAL A 377 -8.74 24.14 -11.34
CA VAL A 377 -8.41 25.55 -11.15
C VAL A 377 -9.14 26.30 -12.25
N GLY A 378 -10.12 27.10 -11.86
CA GLY A 378 -10.93 27.90 -12.76
C GLY A 378 -10.05 28.80 -13.61
N ARG A 379 -10.45 28.94 -14.87
CA ARG A 379 -9.91 29.86 -15.87
C ARG A 379 -9.83 31.30 -15.36
#